data_AF-A0A1N6GSR2-F1
#
_entry.id   AF-A0A1N6GSR2-F1
#
_cell.length_a   1.000
_cell.length_b   1.000
_cell.length_c   1.000
_cell.angle_alpha   90.00
_cell.angle_beta   90.00
_cell.angle_gamma   90.00
#
_symmetry.space_group_name_H-M   'P 1'
#
loop_
_entity.id
_entity.type
_entity.pdbx_description
1 polymer ?
#
loop_
_entity_poly.entity_id
_entity_poly.type
_entity_poly.pdbx_seq_one_letter_code
_entity_poly.pdbx_strand_id
1 'polypeptide(L)'
;MKIQSALAALVLGAVLASPAFAQNSQQSKMTACNQQAGDKKGDDRKAFMKSCLSAKPAAAPMSQQDKMKACNTQAAGKKGDDRKAFMSTCLSNKS
;
A
#
# COMPACT_ATOMS: atom_id res chain seq x y z
N MET A 1 -54.87 -25.76 23.15
CA MET A 1 -53.43 -25.46 23.38
C MET A 1 -52.72 -25.61 22.03
N LYS A 2 -51.99 -24.68 21.42
CA LYS A 2 -51.47 -23.33 21.74
C LYS A 2 -51.11 -22.64 20.40
N ILE A 3 -51.53 -21.39 20.21
CA ILE A 3 -50.73 -20.20 19.78
C ILE A 3 -49.97 -20.32 18.44
N GLN A 4 -50.46 -19.75 17.33
CA GLN A 4 -50.20 -18.38 16.79
C GLN A 4 -48.74 -18.06 16.37
N SER A 5 -48.64 -17.40 15.19
CA SER A 5 -47.58 -16.45 14.76
C SER A 5 -46.23 -17.06 14.38
N ALA A 6 -45.43 -16.57 13.43
CA ALA A 6 -45.52 -15.60 12.33
C ALA A 6 -44.15 -15.70 11.61
N LEU A 7 -44.01 -14.94 10.50
CA LEU A 7 -42.75 -14.47 9.88
C LEU A 7 -42.29 -15.20 8.61
N ALA A 8 -42.65 -14.55 7.51
CA ALA A 8 -41.95 -14.56 6.25
C ALA A 8 -40.45 -14.26 6.46
N ALA A 9 -39.57 -15.17 6.01
CA ALA A 9 -38.17 -14.88 5.81
C ALA A 9 -37.93 -14.60 4.32
N LEU A 10 -37.81 -13.31 4.02
CA LEU A 10 -37.24 -12.77 2.78
C LEU A 10 -35.92 -13.47 2.45
N VAL A 11 -35.89 -14.24 1.37
CA VAL A 11 -34.65 -14.65 0.70
C VAL A 11 -34.16 -13.43 -0.07
N LEU A 12 -33.40 -12.57 0.61
CA LEU A 12 -32.70 -11.47 -0.02
C LEU A 12 -31.39 -12.02 -0.62
N GLY A 13 -31.34 -12.04 -1.95
CA GLY A 13 -30.13 -12.34 -2.68
C GLY A 13 -29.02 -11.34 -2.39
N ALA A 14 -27.80 -11.85 -2.37
CA ALA A 14 -26.60 -11.05 -2.62
C ALA A 14 -25.70 -11.85 -3.55
N VAL A 15 -25.93 -11.64 -4.85
CA VAL A 15 -24.90 -11.80 -5.87
C VAL A 15 -23.75 -10.88 -5.46
N LEU A 16 -22.57 -11.45 -5.22
CA LEU A 16 -21.32 -10.69 -5.32
C LEU A 16 -20.40 -11.45 -6.28
N ALA A 17 -20.48 -11.04 -7.54
CA ALA A 17 -19.49 -11.32 -8.56
C ALA A 17 -18.19 -10.58 -8.24
N SER A 18 -17.07 -11.32 -8.26
CA SER A 18 -15.72 -10.96 -8.77
C SER A 18 -14.98 -9.73 -8.19
N PRO A 19 -13.65 -9.56 -8.35
CA PRO A 19 -12.56 -10.49 -8.67
C PRO A 19 -11.49 -10.52 -7.55
N ALA A 20 -10.95 -11.70 -7.26
CA ALA A 20 -9.83 -11.89 -6.34
C ALA A 20 -8.48 -11.58 -7.01
N PHE A 21 -8.24 -10.33 -7.43
CA PHE A 21 -6.91 -9.88 -7.89
C PHE A 21 -6.67 -8.39 -7.57
N ALA A 22 -6.71 -8.05 -6.28
CA ALA A 22 -6.03 -6.88 -5.75
C ALA A 22 -5.17 -7.35 -4.58
N GLN A 23 -3.89 -7.59 -4.89
CA GLN A 23 -2.92 -8.22 -4.02
C GLN A 23 -2.87 -7.53 -2.66
N ASN A 24 -3.03 -8.37 -1.65
CA ASN A 24 -3.32 -8.11 -0.26
C ASN A 24 -2.12 -7.50 0.50
N SER A 25 -1.65 -6.33 0.05
CA SER A 25 -0.45 -5.69 0.59
C SER A 25 -0.59 -5.35 2.07
N GLN A 26 -1.80 -5.00 2.52
CA GLN A 26 -2.06 -4.61 3.90
C GLN A 26 -2.17 -5.81 4.86
N GLN A 27 -2.82 -6.92 4.50
CA GLN A 27 -2.87 -8.11 5.36
C GLN A 27 -1.53 -8.84 5.42
N SER A 28 -0.80 -8.88 4.29
CA SER A 28 0.56 -9.46 4.25
C SER A 28 1.51 -8.67 5.15
N LYS A 29 1.43 -7.33 5.10
CA LYS A 29 2.20 -6.43 5.97
C LYS A 29 1.82 -6.59 7.43
N MET A 30 0.53 -6.71 7.75
CA MET A 30 0.09 -6.93 9.13
C MET A 30 0.61 -8.26 9.69
N THR A 31 0.66 -9.31 8.87
CA THR A 31 1.21 -10.61 9.25
C THR A 31 2.72 -10.50 9.50
N ALA A 32 3.47 -9.86 8.60
CA ALA A 32 4.91 -9.63 8.77
C ALA A 32 5.22 -8.77 10.01
N CYS A 33 4.48 -7.69 10.23
CA CYS A 33 4.62 -6.85 11.42
C CYS A 33 4.34 -7.63 12.71
N ASN A 34 3.34 -8.53 12.72
CA ASN A 34 3.09 -9.37 13.89
C ASN A 34 4.20 -10.40 14.13
N GLN A 35 4.78 -11.00 13.08
CA GLN A 35 5.91 -11.92 13.22
C GLN A 35 7.15 -11.19 13.78
N GLN A 36 7.46 -9.99 13.28
CA GLN A 36 8.57 -9.18 13.78
C GLN A 36 8.33 -8.55 15.16
N ALA A 37 7.07 -8.55 15.62
CA ALA A 37 6.74 -8.14 16.97
C ALA A 37 7.15 -9.18 18.01
N GLY A 38 7.31 -10.46 17.64
CA GLY A 38 7.92 -11.55 18.42
C GLY A 38 7.84 -11.39 19.95
N ASP A 39 8.95 -10.95 20.55
CA ASP A 39 9.12 -10.85 22.01
C ASP A 39 8.64 -9.52 22.62
N LYS A 40 8.18 -8.57 21.80
CA LYS A 40 7.71 -7.26 22.27
C LYS A 40 6.36 -7.42 22.97
N LYS A 41 6.23 -6.82 24.16
CA LYS A 41 5.00 -6.87 24.97
C LYS A 41 4.60 -5.47 25.41
N GLY A 42 3.33 -5.28 25.75
CA GLY A 42 2.81 -4.00 26.24
C GLY A 42 3.01 -2.86 25.23
N ASP A 43 3.45 -1.71 25.72
CA ASP A 43 3.60 -0.49 24.91
C ASP A 43 4.66 -0.63 23.81
N ASP A 44 5.70 -1.42 24.02
CA ASP A 44 6.75 -1.66 23.02
C ASP A 44 6.20 -2.35 21.77
N ARG A 45 5.29 -3.32 21.96
CA ARG A 45 4.61 -3.97 20.84
C ARG A 45 3.73 -2.99 20.09
N LYS A 46 3.01 -2.12 20.80
CA LYS A 46 2.10 -1.14 20.21
C LYS A 46 2.86 -0.08 19.42
N ALA A 47 3.96 0.42 19.97
CA ALA A 47 4.86 1.36 19.30
C ALA A 47 5.47 0.74 18.05
N PHE A 48 5.98 -0.50 18.16
CA PHE A 48 6.51 -1.25 17.03
C PHE A 48 5.47 -1.50 15.94
N MET A 49 4.26 -1.95 16.31
CA MET A 49 3.18 -2.21 15.37
C MET A 49 2.74 -0.94 14.66
N LYS A 50 2.62 0.17 15.38
CA LYS A 50 2.33 1.49 14.80
C LYS A 50 3.42 1.87 13.81
N SER A 51 4.69 1.79 14.20
CA SER A 51 5.81 2.09 13.30
C SER A 51 5.82 1.19 12.07
N CYS A 52 5.62 -0.12 12.24
CA CYS A 52 5.65 -1.09 11.14
C CYS A 52 4.47 -0.93 10.18
N LEU A 53 3.26 -0.71 10.69
CA LEU A 53 2.06 -0.49 9.87
C LEU A 53 2.03 0.90 9.23
N SER A 54 2.54 1.92 9.92
CA SER A 54 2.65 3.30 9.42
C SER A 54 3.87 3.53 8.53
N ALA A 55 4.88 2.66 8.58
CA ALA A 55 5.97 2.67 7.61
C ALA A 55 5.35 2.46 6.23
N LYS A 56 5.18 3.53 5.45
CA LYS A 56 4.82 3.41 4.03
C LYS A 56 5.70 2.31 3.42
N PRO A 57 5.16 1.43 2.56
CA PRO A 57 6.01 0.47 1.84
C PRO A 57 7.22 1.25 1.36
N ALA A 58 8.43 0.81 1.75
CA ALA A 58 9.69 1.48 1.51
C ALA A 58 9.60 2.12 0.13
N ALA A 59 9.55 3.46 0.09
CA ALA A 59 8.90 4.27 -0.96
C ALA A 59 8.79 3.43 -2.24
N ALA A 60 7.61 2.83 -2.46
CA ALA A 60 7.42 1.82 -3.50
C ALA A 60 8.21 2.28 -4.73
N PRO A 61 9.13 1.45 -5.28
CA PRO A 61 10.12 1.91 -6.23
C PRO A 61 9.42 2.81 -7.22
N MET A 62 9.79 4.10 -7.21
CA MET A 62 9.04 5.10 -7.97
C MET A 62 8.87 4.56 -9.37
N SER A 63 7.62 4.52 -9.84
CA SER A 63 7.37 4.05 -11.19
C SER A 63 8.27 4.85 -12.13
N GLN A 64 8.70 4.25 -13.23
CA GLN A 64 9.55 4.97 -14.18
C GLN A 64 8.91 6.31 -14.62
N GLN A 65 7.58 6.39 -14.63
CA GLN A 65 6.83 7.62 -14.89
C GLN A 65 6.97 8.66 -13.77
N ASP A 66 6.83 8.27 -12.50
CA ASP A 66 6.98 9.19 -11.36
C ASP A 66 8.40 9.69 -11.24
N LYS A 67 9.38 8.81 -11.49
CA LYS A 67 10.79 9.17 -11.56
C LYS A 67 11.06 10.18 -12.68
N MET A 68 10.49 9.97 -13.86
CA MET A 68 10.63 10.91 -14.99
C MET A 68 9.99 12.27 -14.70
N LYS A 69 8.82 12.30 -14.05
CA LYS A 69 8.19 13.56 -13.63
C LYS A 69 9.06 14.29 -12.62
N ALA A 70 9.54 13.60 -11.59
CA ALA A 70 10.43 14.17 -10.59
C ALA A 70 11.74 14.71 -11.20
N CYS A 71 12.37 13.96 -12.12
CA CYS A 71 13.56 14.40 -12.83
C CYS A 71 13.28 15.64 -13.69
N ASN A 72 12.13 15.72 -14.37
CA ASN A 72 11.77 16.91 -15.15
C ASN A 72 11.52 18.14 -14.26
N THR A 73 10.86 17.96 -13.12
CA THR A 73 10.65 19.04 -12.14
C THR A 73 11.99 19.55 -11.59
N GLN A 74 12.91 18.65 -11.24
CA GLN A 74 14.24 19.01 -10.74
C GLN A 74 15.18 19.57 -11.83
N ALA A 75 14.87 19.30 -13.10
CA ALA A 75 15.55 19.89 -14.24
C ALA A 75 15.03 21.30 -14.58
N ALA A 76 14.03 21.81 -13.86
CA ALA A 76 13.52 23.16 -14.06
C ALA A 76 14.67 24.17 -13.89
N GLY A 77 14.83 25.07 -14.86
CA GLY A 77 15.92 26.05 -14.89
C GLY A 77 17.20 25.57 -15.58
N LYS A 78 17.37 24.26 -15.85
CA LYS A 78 18.50 23.73 -16.63
C LYS A 78 18.18 23.76 -18.13
N LYS A 79 19.14 24.13 -18.97
CA LYS A 79 18.99 24.21 -20.43
C LYS A 79 20.21 23.59 -21.13
N GLY A 80 20.03 23.19 -22.39
CA GLY A 80 21.11 22.61 -23.20
C GLY A 80 21.70 21.35 -22.57
N ASP A 81 23.03 21.25 -22.61
CA ASP A 81 23.77 20.07 -22.17
C ASP A 81 23.61 19.79 -20.67
N ASP A 82 23.46 20.82 -19.84
CA ASP A 82 23.28 20.67 -18.38
C ASP A 82 21.98 19.94 -18.03
N ARG A 83 20.91 20.20 -18.78
CA ARG A 83 19.64 19.48 -18.60
C ARG A 83 19.80 18.03 -19.02
N LYS A 84 20.49 17.77 -20.14
CA LYS A 84 20.68 16.42 -20.68
C LYS A 84 21.53 15.56 -19.74
N ALA A 85 22.64 16.09 -19.25
CA ALA A 85 23.50 15.42 -18.27
C ALA A 85 22.73 15.11 -16.98
N PHE A 86 22.01 16.10 -16.43
CA PHE A 86 21.20 15.90 -15.24
C PHE A 86 20.10 14.84 -15.44
N MET A 87 19.39 14.87 -16.57
CA MET A 87 18.32 13.92 -16.85
C MET A 87 18.87 12.49 -16.99
N SER A 88 20.04 12.34 -17.62
CA SER A 88 20.73 11.05 -17.72
C SER A 88 21.09 10.51 -16.34
N THR A 89 21.78 11.29 -15.51
CA THR A 89 22.12 10.89 -14.14
C THR A 89 20.88 10.60 -13.28
N CYS A 90 19.87 11.47 -13.34
CA CYS A 90 18.64 11.30 -12.55
C CYS A 90 17.90 10.01 -12.91
N LEU A 91 17.86 9.65 -14.20
CA LEU A 91 17.19 8.43 -14.66
C LEU A 91 18.04 7.16 -14.53
N SER A 92 19.37 7.27 -14.38
CA SER A 92 20.32 6.13 -14.48
C SER A 92 20.29 5.11 -13.34
N ASN A 93 19.64 5.37 -12.19
CA ASN A 93 19.53 4.34 -11.14
C ASN A 93 18.28 3.46 -11.34
N LYS A 94 18.44 2.32 -12.00
CA LYS A 94 17.43 1.26 -12.08
C LYS A 94 18.07 -0.04 -11.60
N SER A 95 17.86 -0.34 -10.32
CA SER A 95 18.00 -1.68 -9.73
C SER A 95 16.74 -1.93 -8.93
#